data_AF-A0A151HCC9-F1
#
_entry.id   AF-A0A151HCC9-F1
#
_cell.length_a   1.000
_cell.length_b   1.000
_cell.length_c   1.000
_cell.angle_alpha   90.00
_cell.angle_beta   90.00
_cell.angle_gamma   90.00
#
_symmetry.space_group_name_H-M   'P 1'
#
loop_
_entity.id
_entity.type
_entity.pdbx_description
1 polymer ?
#
loop_
_entity_poly.entity_id
_entity_poly.type
_entity_poly.pdbx_seq_one_letter_code
_entity_poly.pdbx_strand_id
1 'polypeptide(L)'
;GRTRHLFTFDLGNHLSLVDLPGYGFARVKPQLKEEWAILIEEYFTRSKQLRRVLSLVDATKGVEALDERLWQLLAEKNLPFQVVLTKADLLTARELHAAMFDVLSRLQAVEKKETLLHPFVHAVSSRHNHGIPELRASLAAVASDWRKRQGLPLLKFQGQEDSPVRRHR
;
A
#
# COMPACT_ATOMS: atom_id res chain seq x y z
N GLY A 1 -27.65 3.95 -0.75
CA GLY A 1 -26.34 3.56 -1.32
C GLY A 1 -25.25 4.03 -0.38
N ARG A 2 -24.38 3.13 0.08
CA ARG A 2 -23.21 3.52 0.89
C ARG A 2 -22.12 3.96 -0.08
N THR A 3 -22.20 5.19 -0.58
CA THR A 3 -21.14 5.79 -1.39
C THR A 3 -19.92 5.93 -0.48
N ARG A 4 -19.03 4.97 -0.56
CA ARG A 4 -17.75 4.98 0.14
C ARG A 4 -16.82 5.85 -0.72
N HIS A 5 -16.55 7.07 -0.27
CA HIS A 5 -15.76 8.05 -1.03
C HIS A 5 -14.31 7.58 -1.16
N LEU A 6 -13.77 7.66 -2.39
CA LEU A 6 -12.34 7.54 -2.65
C LEU A 6 -11.70 8.91 -2.45
N PHE A 7 -10.60 8.99 -1.69
CA PHE A 7 -9.84 10.23 -1.56
C PHE A 7 -8.56 10.15 -2.36
N THR A 8 -8.39 11.10 -3.28
CA THR A 8 -7.17 11.23 -4.07
C THR A 8 -6.35 12.41 -3.55
N PHE A 9 -5.08 12.16 -3.26
CA PHE A 9 -4.10 13.14 -2.84
C PHE A 9 -3.05 13.29 -3.93
N ASP A 10 -2.93 14.48 -4.49
CA ASP A 10 -1.92 14.80 -5.51
C ASP A 10 -0.61 15.21 -4.83
N LEU A 11 0.48 14.53 -5.21
CA LEU A 11 1.83 14.78 -4.72
C LEU A 11 2.64 15.47 -5.83
N GLY A 12 2.36 16.77 -6.04
CA GLY A 12 3.12 17.63 -6.95
C GLY A 12 3.00 17.23 -8.43
N ASN A 13 1.88 16.65 -8.87
CA ASN A 13 1.69 16.09 -10.22
C ASN A 13 2.71 14.97 -10.57
N HIS A 14 3.32 14.35 -9.56
CA HIS A 14 4.29 13.27 -9.74
C HIS A 14 3.70 11.91 -9.40
N LEU A 15 2.84 11.88 -8.39
CA LEU A 15 2.11 10.72 -7.91
C LEU A 15 0.74 11.16 -7.44
N SER A 16 -0.22 10.25 -7.52
CA SER A 16 -1.48 10.38 -6.78
C SER A 16 -1.60 9.21 -5.82
N LEU A 17 -1.82 9.51 -4.54
CA LEU A 17 -2.21 8.50 -3.56
C LEU A 17 -3.72 8.44 -3.53
N VAL A 18 -4.27 7.23 -3.63
CA VAL A 18 -5.71 7.02 -3.51
C VAL A 18 -5.97 6.20 -2.27
N ASP A 19 -6.68 6.80 -1.32
CA ASP A 19 -7.17 6.14 -0.14
C ASP A 19 -8.47 5.40 -0.50
N LEU A 20 -8.39 4.07 -0.49
CA LEU A 20 -9.54 3.23 -0.66
C LEU A 20 -10.35 3.28 0.64
N PRO A 21 -11.64 3.59 0.60
CA PRO A 21 -12.43 3.74 1.81
C PRO A 21 -12.32 2.48 2.66
N GLY A 22 -12.07 2.61 3.96
CA GLY A 22 -11.86 1.47 4.83
C GLY A 22 -13.06 0.53 4.82
N TYR A 23 -12.93 -0.64 4.18
CA TYR A 23 -13.98 -1.67 4.13
C TYR A 23 -14.05 -2.52 5.42
N GLY A 24 -13.77 -1.88 6.56
CA GLY A 24 -14.02 -2.41 7.89
C GLY A 24 -13.14 -3.59 8.27
N PHE A 25 -11.99 -3.32 8.90
CA PHE A 25 -11.27 -4.28 9.75
C PHE A 25 -12.05 -4.63 11.05
N ALA A 26 -13.38 -4.59 11.01
CA ALA A 26 -14.25 -4.87 12.14
C ALA A 26 -15.48 -5.65 11.66
N ARG A 27 -15.45 -6.97 11.89
CA ARG A 27 -16.57 -7.91 11.79
C ARG A 27 -17.31 -7.87 10.45
N VAL A 28 -16.68 -8.43 9.44
CA VAL A 28 -17.21 -8.43 8.08
C VAL A 28 -17.94 -9.73 7.80
N LYS A 29 -19.26 -9.66 7.53
CA LYS A 29 -20.06 -10.82 7.07
C LYS A 29 -19.52 -11.33 5.73
N PRO A 30 -19.66 -12.63 5.40
CA PRO A 30 -19.17 -13.21 4.14
C PRO A 30 -19.54 -12.40 2.89
N GLN A 31 -20.73 -11.78 2.86
CA GLN A 31 -21.21 -10.96 1.73
C GLN A 31 -20.34 -9.73 1.42
N LEU A 32 -19.68 -9.12 2.41
CA LEU A 32 -18.81 -7.98 2.16
C LEU A 32 -17.47 -8.39 1.50
N LYS A 33 -17.09 -9.68 1.53
CA LYS A 33 -15.88 -10.17 0.83
C LYS A 33 -16.05 -10.06 -0.68
N GLU A 34 -17.26 -10.35 -1.16
CA GLU A 34 -17.64 -10.22 -2.57
C GLU A 34 -17.66 -8.75 -2.99
N GLU A 35 -18.25 -7.87 -2.17
CA GLU A 35 -18.21 -6.42 -2.38
C GLU A 35 -16.77 -5.87 -2.45
N TRP A 36 -15.86 -6.45 -1.67
CA TRP A 36 -14.46 -6.02 -1.64
C TRP A 36 -13.70 -6.45 -2.90
N ALA A 37 -13.88 -7.71 -3.32
CA ALA A 37 -13.33 -8.20 -4.57
C ALA A 37 -13.85 -7.39 -5.77
N ILE A 38 -15.15 -7.11 -5.81
CA ILE A 38 -15.78 -6.28 -6.85
C ILE A 38 -15.19 -4.87 -6.85
N LEU A 39 -15.05 -4.23 -5.69
CA LEU A 39 -14.54 -2.86 -5.67
C LEU A 39 -13.06 -2.76 -6.07
N ILE A 40 -12.27 -3.72 -5.60
CA ILE A 40 -10.88 -3.85 -5.98
C ILE A 40 -10.78 -4.09 -7.49
N GLU A 41 -11.59 -4.99 -8.04
CA GLU A 41 -11.67 -5.21 -9.48
C GLU A 41 -12.12 -3.96 -10.24
N GLU A 42 -13.18 -3.27 -9.80
CA GLU A 42 -13.68 -2.05 -10.44
C GLU A 42 -12.64 -0.94 -10.45
N TYR A 43 -11.98 -0.72 -9.31
CA TYR A 43 -10.95 0.30 -9.19
C TYR A 43 -9.72 -0.05 -10.04
N PHE A 44 -9.24 -1.30 -9.99
CA PHE A 44 -8.06 -1.72 -10.74
C PHE A 44 -8.30 -1.83 -12.25
N THR A 45 -9.49 -2.26 -12.67
CA THR A 45 -9.87 -2.30 -14.09
C THR A 45 -9.94 -0.90 -14.68
N ARG A 46 -10.36 0.09 -13.90
CA ARG A 46 -10.47 1.49 -14.35
C ARG A 46 -9.15 2.25 -14.24
N SER A 47 -8.30 1.91 -13.28
CA SER A 47 -7.05 2.63 -13.03
C SER A 47 -5.92 2.15 -13.95
N LYS A 48 -5.91 2.65 -15.19
CA LYS A 48 -4.79 2.43 -16.16
C LYS A 48 -3.43 2.92 -15.66
N GLN A 49 -3.40 3.71 -14.59
CA GLN A 49 -2.21 4.33 -14.04
C GLN A 49 -1.81 3.76 -12.66
N LEU A 50 -2.46 2.69 -12.19
CA LEU A 50 -2.05 2.05 -10.95
C LEU A 50 -0.62 1.51 -11.07
N ARG A 51 0.26 1.94 -10.17
CA ARG A 51 1.67 1.53 -10.14
C ARG A 51 2.04 0.60 -9.01
N ARG A 52 1.35 0.72 -7.87
CA ARG A 52 1.64 -0.03 -6.65
C ARG A 52 0.42 0.00 -5.73
N VAL A 53 0.13 -1.12 -5.10
CA VAL A 53 -0.80 -1.20 -3.96
C VAL A 53 0.00 -1.26 -2.66
N LEU A 54 -0.39 -0.46 -1.67
CA LEU A 54 0.17 -0.52 -0.32
C LEU A 54 -0.82 -1.26 0.59
N SER A 55 -0.42 -2.43 1.08
CA SER A 55 -1.19 -3.19 2.07
C SER A 55 -0.74 -2.76 3.47
N LEU A 56 -1.58 -1.98 4.15
CA LEU A 56 -1.30 -1.50 5.50
C LEU A 56 -1.74 -2.54 6.53
N VAL A 57 -0.79 -3.13 7.23
CA VAL A 57 -1.02 -4.11 8.28
C VAL A 57 -0.72 -3.47 9.64
N ASP A 58 -1.60 -3.63 10.62
CA ASP A 58 -1.35 -3.18 12.00
C ASP A 58 -0.36 -4.16 12.66
N ALA A 59 0.88 -3.71 12.91
CA ALA A 59 1.93 -4.58 13.42
C ALA A 59 1.57 -5.19 14.80
N THR A 60 0.72 -4.54 15.58
CA THR A 60 0.28 -5.02 16.90
C THR A 60 -0.70 -6.19 16.82
N LYS A 61 -1.40 -6.33 15.68
CA LYS A 61 -2.35 -7.40 15.43
C LYS A 61 -1.75 -8.53 14.60
N GLY A 62 -0.73 -8.21 13.80
CA GLY A 62 -0.15 -9.13 12.84
C GLY A 62 -1.01 -9.27 11.59
N VAL A 63 -0.68 -10.26 10.76
CA VAL A 63 -1.36 -10.53 9.48
C VAL A 63 -2.70 -11.20 9.75
N GLU A 64 -3.78 -10.62 9.22
CA GLU A 64 -5.12 -11.20 9.30
C GLU A 64 -5.49 -11.93 8.00
N ALA A 65 -6.47 -12.83 8.04
CA ALA A 65 -6.88 -13.62 6.88
C ALA A 65 -7.34 -12.77 5.67
N LEU A 66 -7.80 -11.54 5.93
CA LEU A 66 -8.17 -10.59 4.87
C LEU A 66 -6.94 -10.03 4.15
N ASP A 67 -5.81 -9.84 4.84
CA ASP A 67 -4.56 -9.40 4.23
C ASP A 67 -4.02 -10.47 3.27
N GLU A 68 -4.01 -11.73 3.71
CA GLU A 68 -3.57 -12.85 2.86
C GLU A 68 -4.44 -13.00 1.62
N ARG A 69 -5.76 -12.85 1.79
CA ARG A 69 -6.69 -12.90 0.66
C ARG A 69 -6.49 -11.74 -0.32
N LEU A 70 -6.18 -10.54 0.19
CA LEU A 70 -5.80 -9.41 -0.65
C LEU A 70 -4.54 -9.74 -1.46
N TRP A 71 -3.50 -10.26 -0.81
CA TRP A 71 -2.22 -10.55 -1.46
C TRP A 71 -2.37 -11.61 -2.56
N GLN A 72 -3.18 -12.65 -2.31
CA GLN A 72 -3.55 -13.63 -3.33
C GLN A 72 -4.25 -12.98 -4.53
N LEU A 73 -5.28 -12.16 -4.27
CA LEU A 73 -6.02 -11.47 -5.33
C LEU A 73 -5.12 -10.55 -6.16
N LEU A 74 -4.25 -9.77 -5.50
CA LEU A 74 -3.30 -8.89 -6.17
C LEU A 74 -2.33 -9.68 -7.06
N ALA A 75 -1.81 -10.80 -6.55
CA ALA A 75 -0.94 -11.68 -7.32
C ALA A 75 -1.66 -12.33 -8.50
N GLU A 76 -2.87 -12.87 -8.31
CA GLU A 76 -3.70 -13.43 -9.36
C GLU A 76 -3.91 -12.42 -10.50
N LYS A 77 -4.21 -11.16 -10.16
CA LYS A 77 -4.40 -10.04 -11.10
C LYS A 77 -3.11 -9.43 -11.66
N ASN A 78 -1.94 -9.96 -11.27
CA ASN A 78 -0.63 -9.42 -11.63
C ASN A 78 -0.42 -7.95 -11.24
N LEU A 79 -1.00 -7.55 -10.12
CA LEU A 79 -0.95 -6.19 -9.61
C LEU A 79 0.17 -6.06 -8.58
N PRO A 80 1.13 -5.15 -8.82
CA PRO A 80 2.29 -5.06 -7.97
C PRO A 80 1.93 -4.43 -6.63
N PHE A 81 2.43 -5.01 -5.54
CA PHE A 81 2.11 -4.57 -4.18
C PHE A 81 3.29 -4.64 -3.22
N GLN A 82 3.13 -3.94 -2.10
CA GLN A 82 4.11 -3.85 -1.03
C GLN A 82 3.37 -3.82 0.32
N VAL A 83 3.91 -4.52 1.32
CA VAL A 83 3.33 -4.54 2.67
C VAL A 83 3.96 -3.44 3.52
N VAL A 84 3.15 -2.78 4.34
CA VAL A 84 3.60 -1.75 5.29
C VAL A 84 3.04 -2.09 6.66
N LEU A 85 3.92 -2.51 7.57
CA LEU A 85 3.63 -2.70 8.99
C LEU A 85 3.54 -1.33 9.67
N THR A 86 2.33 -0.96 10.08
CA THR A 86 2.03 0.30 10.77
C THR A 86 2.08 0.12 12.30
N LYS A 87 2.19 1.25 13.03
CA LYS A 87 2.29 1.27 14.50
C LYS A 87 3.49 0.50 15.05
N ALA A 88 4.58 0.48 14.30
CA ALA A 88 5.81 -0.22 14.70
C ALA A 88 6.39 0.30 16.04
N ASP A 89 6.04 1.52 16.45
CA ASP A 89 6.42 2.10 17.75
C ASP A 89 5.82 1.40 18.96
N LEU A 90 4.75 0.63 18.78
CA LEU A 90 4.09 -0.10 19.86
C LEU A 90 4.68 -1.49 20.10
N LEU A 91 5.69 -1.89 19.32
CA LEU A 91 6.34 -3.19 19.42
C LEU A 91 7.77 -3.05 19.92
N THR A 92 8.22 -4.02 20.69
CA THR A 92 9.64 -4.24 20.95
C THR A 92 10.35 -4.68 19.68
N ALA A 93 11.69 -4.55 19.63
CA ALA A 93 12.48 -5.01 18.48
C ALA A 93 12.26 -6.50 18.17
N ARG A 94 12.07 -7.34 19.20
CA ARG A 94 11.80 -8.77 19.04
C ARG A 94 10.43 -9.02 18.42
N GLU A 95 9.40 -8.32 18.88
CA GLU A 95 8.04 -8.45 18.33
C GLU A 95 7.99 -7.95 16.90
N LEU A 96 8.64 -6.83 16.60
CA LEU A 96 8.70 -6.30 15.24
C LEU A 96 9.43 -7.27 14.30
N HIS A 97 10.54 -7.86 14.75
CA HIS A 97 11.24 -8.88 13.97
C HIS A 97 10.36 -10.11 13.70
N ALA A 98 9.60 -10.56 14.70
CA ALA A 98 8.64 -11.66 14.53
C ALA A 98 7.52 -11.31 13.54
N ALA A 99 6.97 -10.10 13.61
CA ALA A 99 5.94 -9.63 12.68
C ALA A 99 6.47 -9.52 11.24
N MET A 100 7.69 -8.99 11.06
CA MET A 100 8.34 -8.94 9.75
C MET A 100 8.60 -10.35 9.19
N PHE A 101 9.07 -11.27 10.04
CA PHE A 101 9.30 -12.66 9.64
C PHE A 101 8.00 -13.35 9.20
N ASP A 102 6.91 -13.20 9.97
CA ASP A 102 5.59 -13.76 9.61
C ASP A 102 5.10 -13.25 8.25
N VAL A 103 5.19 -11.94 8.02
CA VAL A 103 4.85 -11.35 6.71
C VAL A 103 5.70 -11.96 5.60
N LEU A 104 7.03 -12.02 5.77
CA LEU A 104 7.93 -12.56 4.75
C LEU A 104 7.64 -14.04 4.46
N SER A 105 7.38 -14.86 5.48
CA SER A 105 7.03 -16.26 5.32
C SER A 105 5.73 -16.45 4.54
N ARG A 106 4.71 -15.64 4.82
CA ARG A 106 3.43 -15.71 4.09
C ARG A 106 3.56 -15.23 2.65
N LEU A 107 4.35 -14.18 2.40
CA LEU A 107 4.62 -13.69 1.05
C LEU A 107 5.35 -14.72 0.17
N GLN A 108 6.11 -15.67 0.75
CA GLN A 108 6.73 -16.75 -0.02
C GLN A 108 5.70 -17.69 -0.66
N ALA A 109 4.52 -17.83 -0.06
CA ALA A 109 3.44 -18.67 -0.56
C ALA A 109 2.62 -18.01 -1.69
N VAL A 110 2.88 -16.75 -2.01
CA VAL A 110 2.19 -16.02 -3.08
C VAL A 110 2.83 -16.40 -4.43
N GLU A 111 2.08 -17.11 -5.27
CA GLU A 111 2.58 -17.79 -6.49
C GLU A 111 3.26 -16.87 -7.52
N LYS A 112 2.96 -15.56 -7.54
CA LYS A 112 3.54 -14.60 -8.51
C LYS A 112 4.53 -13.63 -7.87
N LYS A 113 5.76 -14.10 -7.63
CA LYS A 113 6.86 -13.31 -7.04
C LYS A 113 7.17 -12.01 -7.78
N GLU A 114 6.95 -11.94 -9.10
CA GLU A 114 7.18 -10.73 -9.91
C GLU A 114 6.27 -9.55 -9.52
N THR A 115 5.15 -9.81 -8.84
CA THR A 115 4.24 -8.78 -8.32
C THR A 115 4.70 -8.20 -6.98
N LEU A 116 5.66 -8.85 -6.30
CA LEU A 116 6.19 -8.40 -5.03
C LEU A 116 7.30 -7.37 -5.26
N LEU A 117 7.18 -6.19 -4.66
CA LEU A 117 8.13 -5.10 -4.86
C LEU A 117 9.12 -4.98 -3.70
N HIS A 118 10.42 -4.94 -4.00
CA HIS A 118 11.48 -4.76 -3.02
C HIS A 118 11.64 -3.28 -2.59
N PRO A 119 11.97 -2.98 -1.30
CA PRO A 119 11.96 -3.92 -0.17
C PRO A 119 10.52 -4.33 0.16
N PHE A 120 10.29 -5.62 0.36
CA PHE A 120 8.93 -6.19 0.41
C PHE A 120 8.06 -5.64 1.54
N VAL A 121 8.69 -5.22 2.64
CA VAL A 121 8.02 -4.76 3.86
C VAL A 121 8.69 -3.48 4.38
N HIS A 122 7.90 -2.43 4.62
CA HIS A 122 8.30 -1.30 5.45
C HIS A 122 7.67 -1.43 6.84
N ALA A 123 8.42 -1.14 7.90
CA ALA A 123 7.87 -0.93 9.24
C ALA A 123 7.85 0.57 9.53
N VAL A 124 6.68 1.12 9.89
CA VAL A 124 6.49 2.56 10.05
C VAL A 124 5.72 2.92 11.31
N SER A 125 6.03 4.10 11.84
CA SER A 125 5.21 4.80 12.84
C SER A 125 4.89 6.19 12.32
N SER A 126 3.61 6.47 12.11
CA SER A 126 3.17 7.84 11.80
C SER A 126 3.34 8.77 13.00
N ARG A 127 3.22 8.25 14.23
CA ARG A 127 3.35 9.03 15.47
C ARG A 127 4.77 9.55 15.69
N HIS A 128 5.76 8.70 15.40
CA HIS A 128 7.18 9.03 15.61
C HIS A 128 7.94 9.29 14.31
N ASN A 129 7.24 9.34 13.18
CA ASN A 129 7.81 9.49 11.83
C ASN A 129 8.88 8.43 11.48
N HIS A 130 8.91 7.30 12.21
CA HIS A 130 9.84 6.21 11.99
C HIS A 130 9.49 5.45 10.71
N GLY A 131 10.48 5.12 9.87
CA GLY A 131 10.28 4.37 8.62
C GLY A 131 9.57 5.15 7.50
N ILE A 132 9.01 6.32 7.80
CA ILE A 132 8.29 7.16 6.84
C ILE A 132 9.22 7.73 5.76
N PRO A 133 10.43 8.24 6.06
CA PRO A 133 11.37 8.68 5.03
C PRO A 133 11.72 7.56 4.03
N GLU A 134 11.94 6.34 4.51
CA GLU A 134 12.28 5.17 3.72
C GLU A 134 11.10 4.74 2.84
N LEU A 135 9.88 4.74 3.38
CA LEU A 135 8.67 4.48 2.61
C LEU A 135 8.49 5.54 1.51
N ARG A 136 8.68 6.83 1.84
CA ARG A 136 8.62 7.93 0.85
C ARG A 136 9.67 7.77 -0.24
N ALA A 137 10.90 7.38 0.11
CA ALA A 137 11.96 7.12 -0.86
C ALA A 137 11.59 5.97 -1.81
N SER A 138 11.01 4.89 -1.28
CA SER A 138 10.53 3.76 -2.09
C SER A 138 9.43 4.18 -3.07
N LEU A 139 8.49 5.03 -2.64
CA LEU A 139 7.43 5.56 -3.50
C LEU A 139 7.98 6.56 -4.55
N ALA A 140 8.93 7.42 -4.16
CA ALA A 140 9.59 8.34 -5.08
C ALA A 140 10.38 7.61 -6.17
N ALA A 141 10.97 6.46 -5.85
CA ALA A 141 11.63 5.59 -6.84
C ALA A 141 10.64 5.08 -7.89
N VAL A 142 9.44 4.64 -7.49
CA VAL A 142 8.38 4.22 -8.44
C VAL A 142 8.01 5.34 -9.40
N ALA A 143 7.81 6.55 -8.87
CA ALA A 143 7.47 7.71 -9.69
C ALA A 143 8.60 8.07 -10.65
N SER A 144 9.84 8.03 -10.17
CA SER A 144 11.02 8.33 -10.97
C SER A 144 11.21 7.32 -12.11
N ASP A 145 11.02 6.03 -11.83
CA ASP A 145 11.04 4.97 -12.84
C ASP A 145 9.96 5.18 -13.90
N TRP A 146 8.74 5.52 -13.49
CA TRP A 146 7.68 5.83 -14.43
C TRP A 146 8.03 7.04 -15.31
N ARG A 147 8.51 8.13 -14.71
CA ARG A 147 8.93 9.34 -15.42
C ARG A 147 10.03 9.04 -16.44
N LYS A 148 11.06 8.28 -16.04
CA LYS A 148 12.14 7.83 -16.93
C LYS A 148 11.60 7.07 -18.14
N ARG A 149 10.64 6.16 -17.96
CA ARG A 149 10.00 5.42 -19.07
C ARG A 149 9.18 6.31 -20.00
N GLN A 150 8.73 7.47 -19.54
CA GLN A 150 8.04 8.48 -20.35
C GLN A 150 8.99 9.53 -20.95
N GLY A 151 10.31 9.40 -20.78
CA GLY A 151 11.27 10.41 -21.22
C GLY A 151 11.24 11.70 -20.39
N LEU A 152 10.61 11.69 -19.22
CA LEU A 152 10.53 12.83 -18.31
C LEU A 152 11.73 12.87 -17.35
N PRO A 153 12.17 14.06 -16.89
CA PRO A 153 13.24 14.17 -15.89
C PRO A 153 12.89 13.45 -14.59
N LEU A 154 13.89 12.83 -13.94
CA LEU A 154 13.74 12.19 -12.63
C LEU A 154 13.28 13.20 -11.57
N LEU A 155 12.64 12.71 -10.50
CA LEU A 155 12.28 13.56 -9.38
C LEU A 155 13.53 14.08 -8.70
N LYS A 156 13.65 15.40 -8.62
CA LYS A 156 14.65 16.06 -7.79
C LYS A 156 14.07 16.15 -6.39
N PHE A 157 14.81 15.66 -5.39
CA PHE A 157 14.42 15.81 -4.00
C PHE A 157 14.56 17.29 -3.62
N GLN A 158 13.45 18.02 -3.62
CA GLN A 158 13.37 19.36 -3.02
C GLN A 158 12.99 19.16 -1.56
N GLY A 159 13.84 19.60 -0.64
CA GLY A 159 13.61 19.46 0.79
C GLY A 159 12.28 20.12 1.18
N GLN A 160 11.46 19.36 1.91
CA GLN A 160 10.26 19.77 2.68
C GLN A 160 9.61 21.10 2.26
N GLU A 161 8.61 21.07 1.37
CA GLU A 161 7.63 22.18 1.32
C GLU A 161 6.24 21.76 0.80
N ASP A 162 6.13 20.73 -0.04
CA ASP A 162 4.81 20.36 -0.58
C ASP A 162 4.03 19.40 0.33
N SER A 163 3.08 19.96 1.08
CA SER A 163 1.99 19.21 1.70
C SER A 163 0.94 18.83 0.64
N PRO A 164 0.46 17.57 0.58
CA PRO A 164 -0.50 17.14 -0.43
C PRO A 164 -1.80 17.96 -0.40
N VAL A 165 -2.23 18.47 -1.55
CA VAL A 165 -3.53 19.13 -1.69
C VAL A 165 -4.61 18.07 -1.95
N ARG A 166 -5.61 17.99 -1.07
CA ARG A 166 -6.77 17.11 -1.24
C ARG A 166 -7.64 17.62 -2.38
N ARG A 167 -7.93 16.79 -3.38
CA ARG A 167 -8.88 17.12 -4.46
C ARG A 167 -10.09 16.19 -4.39
N HIS A 168 -11.29 16.76 -4.40
CA HIS A 168 -12.54 16.01 -4.45
C HIS A 168 -12.89 15.68 -5.91
N ARG A 169 -13.23 14.43 -6.20
CA ARG A 169 -13.86 13.98 -7.45
C ARG A 169 -15.01 13.04 -7.13
#